data_AF-A0A6J7KDJ8-F1
#
_entry.id   AF-A0A6J7KDJ8-F1
#
_cell.length_a   1.000
_cell.length_b   1.000
_cell.length_c   1.000
_cell.angle_alpha   90.00
_cell.angle_beta   90.00
_cell.angle_gamma   90.00
#
_symmetry.space_group_name_H-M   'P 1'
#
loop_
_entity.id
_entity.type
_entity.pdbx_description
1 polymer ?
#
loop_
_entity_poly.entity_id
_entity_poly.type
_entity_poly.pdbx_seq_one_letter_code
_entity_poly.pdbx_strand_id
1 'polypeptide(L)'
;MARGLQCPACGERHRIDGAAPGSTFKCGGCARTLRVPGSPVTSVEHGGASAPSASISAPPETQRQPSEGSNRIHLPPYEGDLPLAARIVSWVIAIPVAGFITLKVAVFIGLLSTNDLIDLITGSGGGRYLRMVIFIPLWALFTAGVVSLVLEIGERLLANYGSSISSANPQRSASTRPRNRPKTSGDSTVSVPSPAEKTRVNAAVAPDRTDRGGESGGELQSPRRIPPR
;
A
#
# COMPACT_ATOMS: atom_id res chain seq x y z
N MET A 1 -34.07 -1.21 16.56
CA MET A 1 -33.07 -1.29 15.47
C MET A 1 -31.69 -1.14 16.09
N ALA A 2 -30.85 -2.18 16.05
CA ALA A 2 -29.52 -2.14 16.64
C ALA A 2 -28.61 -1.20 15.83
N ARG A 3 -27.90 -0.30 16.52
CA ARG A 3 -26.93 0.61 15.88
C ARG A 3 -25.64 -0.17 15.64
N GLY A 4 -25.27 -0.34 14.37
CA GLY A 4 -23.99 -0.94 13.98
C GLY A 4 -23.01 0.14 13.54
N LEU A 5 -21.73 -0.02 13.88
CA LEU A 5 -20.64 0.79 13.32
C LEU A 5 -20.06 0.03 12.14
N GLN A 6 -19.93 0.70 11.00
CA GLN A 6 -19.24 0.15 9.85
C GLN A 6 -17.76 0.55 9.92
N CYS A 7 -16.87 -0.44 9.83
CA CYS A 7 -15.44 -0.19 9.81
C CYS A 7 -15.07 0.52 8.50
N PRO A 8 -14.49 1.73 8.54
CA PRO A 8 -14.15 2.48 7.33
C PRO A 8 -13.01 1.83 6.53
N ALA A 9 -12.23 0.95 7.15
CA ALA A 9 -11.07 0.32 6.51
C ALA A 9 -11.45 -0.92 5.67
N CYS A 10 -12.36 -1.76 6.16
CA CYS A 10 -12.71 -3.03 5.51
C CYS A 10 -14.21 -3.17 5.18
N GLY A 11 -15.05 -2.23 5.60
CA GLY A 11 -16.50 -2.27 5.37
C GLY A 11 -17.29 -3.22 6.28
N GLU A 12 -16.61 -3.97 7.15
CA GLU A 12 -17.21 -4.89 8.13
C GLU A 12 -18.15 -4.14 9.08
N ARG A 13 -19.35 -4.68 9.34
CA ARG A 13 -20.33 -4.09 10.26
C ARG A 13 -20.23 -4.72 11.64
N HIS A 14 -19.86 -3.93 12.63
CA HIS A 14 -19.79 -4.37 14.02
C HIS A 14 -21.07 -4.02 14.76
N ARG A 15 -21.66 -5.02 15.43
CA ARG A 15 -22.74 -4.80 16.39
C ARG A 15 -22.14 -4.28 17.69
N ILE A 16 -22.69 -3.18 18.20
CA ILE A 16 -22.23 -2.52 19.42
C ILE A 16 -23.26 -2.78 20.52
N ASP A 17 -23.57 -4.05 20.73
CA ASP A 17 -24.53 -4.42 21.75
C ASP A 17 -23.80 -4.38 23.10
N GLY A 18 -23.98 -3.29 23.86
CA GLY A 18 -23.49 -3.14 25.24
C GLY A 18 -22.10 -2.53 25.42
N ALA A 19 -21.46 -1.99 24.38
CA ALA A 19 -20.17 -1.30 24.55
C ALA A 19 -20.39 0.09 25.17
N ALA A 20 -19.63 0.41 26.23
CA ALA A 20 -19.68 1.73 26.86
C ALA A 20 -19.30 2.84 25.87
N PRO A 21 -19.97 4.01 25.88
CA PRO A 21 -19.56 5.13 25.05
C PRO A 21 -18.11 5.52 25.33
N GLY A 22 -17.31 5.72 24.27
CA GLY A 22 -15.88 5.98 24.39
C GLY A 22 -14.98 4.74 24.52
N SER A 23 -15.55 3.54 24.63
CA SER A 23 -14.78 2.30 24.60
C SER A 23 -14.14 2.04 23.24
N THR A 24 -13.00 1.37 23.26
CA THR A 24 -12.25 0.94 22.08
C THR A 24 -12.40 -0.56 21.88
N PHE A 25 -12.71 -1.00 20.65
CA PHE A 25 -12.83 -2.41 20.29
C PHE A 25 -12.02 -2.72 19.03
N LYS A 26 -11.53 -3.95 18.86
CA LYS A 26 -10.82 -4.35 17.64
C LYS A 26 -11.80 -4.86 16.58
N CYS A 27 -11.63 -4.40 15.36
CA CYS A 27 -12.37 -4.87 14.20
C CYS A 27 -12.01 -6.34 13.90
N GLY A 28 -12.99 -7.23 13.81
CA GLY A 28 -12.76 -8.64 13.47
C GLY A 28 -12.16 -8.87 12.07
N GLY A 29 -12.47 -8.01 11.09
CA GLY A 29 -11.95 -8.12 9.72
C GLY A 29 -10.49 -7.69 9.55
N CYS A 30 -10.14 -6.46 9.98
CA CYS A 30 -8.80 -5.89 9.80
C CYS A 30 -8.00 -5.65 11.09
N ALA A 31 -8.46 -6.13 12.25
CA ALA A 31 -7.85 -5.98 13.58
C ALA A 31 -7.65 -4.54 14.10
N ARG A 32 -8.03 -3.51 13.33
CA ARG A 32 -7.91 -2.10 13.75
C ARG A 32 -8.76 -1.79 14.97
N THR A 33 -8.21 -0.97 15.87
CA THR A 33 -8.92 -0.46 17.04
C THR A 33 -9.85 0.67 16.63
N LEU A 34 -11.16 0.48 16.82
CA LEU A 34 -12.20 1.47 16.57
C LEU A 34 -12.67 2.04 17.90
N ARG A 35 -12.88 3.36 17.96
CA ARG A 35 -13.44 4.04 19.12
C ARG A 35 -14.92 4.30 18.88
N VAL A 36 -15.77 3.90 19.82
CA VAL A 36 -17.20 4.22 19.75
C VAL A 36 -17.37 5.72 20.00
N PRO A 37 -17.89 6.52 19.04
CA PRO A 37 -18.15 7.93 19.28
C PRO A 37 -19.10 8.04 20.47
N GLY A 38 -18.63 8.69 21.53
CA GLY A 38 -19.45 8.95 22.70
C GLY A 38 -20.65 9.81 22.29
N SER A 39 -21.79 9.59 22.96
CA SER A 39 -22.90 10.53 22.90
C SER A 39 -22.36 11.94 23.14
N PRO A 40 -22.77 12.98 22.38
CA PRO A 40 -22.37 14.34 22.66
C PRO A 40 -22.60 14.61 24.14
N VAL A 41 -21.52 14.93 24.85
CA VAL A 41 -21.58 15.32 26.24
C VAL A 41 -22.46 16.56 26.24
N THR A 42 -23.67 16.45 26.80
CA THR A 42 -24.47 17.61 27.16
C THR A 42 -23.62 18.39 28.15
N SER A 43 -22.95 19.43 27.64
CA SER A 43 -22.10 20.33 28.39
C SER A 43 -22.91 20.85 29.57
N VAL A 44 -22.59 20.34 30.76
CA VAL A 44 -23.22 20.82 31.99
C VAL A 44 -22.72 22.24 32.20
N GLU A 45 -23.65 23.17 32.04
CA GLU A 45 -23.60 24.57 32.45
C GLU A 45 -22.82 24.71 33.78
N HIS A 46 -21.60 25.26 33.71
CA HIS A 46 -20.93 25.83 34.88
C HIS A 46 -21.47 27.24 35.07
N GLY A 47 -22.55 27.35 35.83
CA GLY A 47 -23.07 28.61 36.34
C GLY A 47 -22.48 28.95 37.70
N GLY A 48 -21.97 30.19 37.85
CA GLY A 48 -21.74 30.88 39.12
C GLY A 48 -20.25 31.15 39.46
N ALA A 49 -19.79 32.32 39.90
CA ALA A 49 -20.15 33.75 39.80
C ALA A 49 -19.10 34.51 40.66
N SER A 50 -18.59 35.67 40.18
CA SER A 50 -18.09 36.85 40.92
C SER A 50 -16.86 36.71 41.86
N ALA A 51 -15.88 37.62 42.02
CA ALA A 51 -15.43 38.94 41.53
C ALA A 51 -14.02 39.20 42.19
N PRO A 52 -13.46 40.44 42.35
CA PRO A 52 -12.70 41.25 41.39
C PRO A 52 -11.25 41.67 41.81
N SER A 53 -10.48 42.12 40.80
CA SER A 53 -9.46 43.21 40.75
C SER A 53 -8.14 43.24 41.56
N ALA A 54 -7.11 43.72 40.81
CA ALA A 54 -5.78 44.29 41.14
C ALA A 54 -4.62 43.28 41.38
N SER A 55 -3.38 43.42 40.86
CA SER A 55 -2.66 44.59 40.35
C SER A 55 -1.43 44.15 39.49
N ILE A 56 -1.30 44.75 38.31
CA ILE A 56 -0.11 45.36 37.65
C ILE A 56 1.29 44.66 37.69
N SER A 57 1.83 44.47 36.47
CA SER A 57 3.26 44.46 36.05
C SER A 57 4.06 43.15 36.00
N ALA A 58 3.93 42.45 34.86
CA ALA A 58 5.04 41.83 34.13
C ALA A 58 4.60 41.64 32.66
N PRO A 59 5.47 41.80 31.65
CA PRO A 59 5.10 41.48 30.26
C PRO A 59 4.88 39.96 30.20
N PRO A 60 3.68 39.47 29.87
CA PRO A 60 3.45 38.04 29.79
C PRO A 60 4.26 37.54 28.60
N GLU A 61 5.25 36.72 28.90
CA GLU A 61 5.79 35.74 27.98
C GLU A 61 4.60 35.10 27.27
N THR A 62 4.50 35.38 25.96
CA THR A 62 3.42 34.92 25.10
C THR A 62 3.41 33.41 25.13
N GLN A 63 2.72 32.86 26.13
CA GLN A 63 2.35 31.48 26.27
C GLN A 63 1.41 31.22 25.11
N ARG A 64 2.02 30.90 23.96
CA ARG A 64 1.34 30.39 22.78
C ARG A 64 0.49 29.24 23.26
N GLN A 65 -0.81 29.50 23.42
CA GLN A 65 -1.80 28.47 23.60
C GLN A 65 -1.53 27.39 22.55
N PRO A 66 -1.37 26.12 22.93
CA PRO A 66 -1.39 25.03 21.98
C PRO A 66 -2.76 25.12 21.32
N SER A 67 -2.78 25.52 20.05
CA SER A 67 -3.99 25.71 19.27
C SER A 67 -4.63 24.33 19.04
N GLU A 68 -5.40 23.85 20.02
CA GLU A 68 -6.48 22.88 19.88
C GLU A 68 -7.44 23.42 18.82
N GLY A 69 -7.23 23.02 17.57
CA GLY A 69 -7.88 23.66 16.44
C GLY A 69 -7.05 23.62 15.16
N SER A 70 -5.79 23.16 15.22
CA SER A 70 -5.21 22.56 14.03
C SER A 70 -5.96 21.26 13.78
N ASN A 71 -7.02 21.37 12.97
CA ASN A 71 -7.59 20.32 12.15
C ASN A 71 -6.47 19.84 11.21
N ARG A 72 -5.39 19.29 11.79
CA ARG A 72 -4.44 18.44 11.09
C ARG A 72 -5.34 17.35 10.62
N ILE A 73 -5.72 17.45 9.35
CA ILE A 73 -6.25 16.37 8.55
C ILE A 73 -5.50 15.16 9.05
N HIS A 74 -6.19 14.35 9.86
CA HIS A 74 -5.64 13.13 10.41
C HIS A 74 -5.66 12.22 9.20
N LEU A 75 -4.69 12.45 8.30
CA LEU A 75 -4.45 11.53 7.20
C LEU A 75 -4.34 10.19 7.92
N PRO A 76 -5.20 9.22 7.56
CA PRO A 76 -5.15 7.92 8.18
C PRO A 76 -3.69 7.49 8.15
N PRO A 77 -3.13 6.97 9.25
CA PRO A 77 -1.77 6.44 9.21
C PRO A 77 -1.73 5.53 7.99
N TYR A 78 -0.87 5.89 7.04
CA TYR A 78 -0.74 5.22 5.76
C TYR A 78 -0.11 3.85 6.11
N GLU A 79 -0.91 2.92 6.64
CA GLU A 79 -0.56 1.51 6.88
C GLU A 79 -0.48 0.74 5.53
N GLY A 80 -0.21 1.46 4.45
CA GLY A 80 0.44 0.97 3.26
C GLY A 80 1.87 1.48 3.27
N ASP A 81 2.63 1.22 4.35
CA ASP A 81 4.08 1.23 4.26
C ASP A 81 4.43 0.20 3.18
N LEU A 82 4.65 0.67 1.95
CA LEU A 82 5.40 -0.14 1.00
C LEU A 82 6.62 -0.60 1.77
N PRO A 83 6.87 -1.92 1.85
CA PRO A 83 7.88 -2.46 2.74
C PRO A 83 9.15 -1.67 2.49
N LEU A 84 9.86 -1.27 3.55
CA LEU A 84 11.06 -0.44 3.45
C LEU A 84 12.04 -0.99 2.38
N ALA A 85 12.03 -2.32 2.19
CA ALA A 85 12.65 -3.03 1.08
C ALA A 85 12.23 -2.55 -0.33
N ALA A 86 10.93 -2.43 -0.64
CA ALA A 86 10.44 -1.91 -1.93
C ALA A 86 10.92 -0.48 -2.19
N ARG A 87 10.99 0.35 -1.15
CA ARG A 87 11.55 1.70 -1.27
C ARG A 87 13.04 1.65 -1.61
N ILE A 88 13.82 0.80 -0.93
CA ILE A 88 15.24 0.61 -1.25
C ILE A 88 15.42 0.09 -2.68
N VAL A 89 14.65 -0.93 -3.09
CA VAL A 89 14.70 -1.49 -4.45
C VAL A 89 14.36 -0.43 -5.50
N SER A 90 13.35 0.40 -5.24
CA SER A 90 13.00 1.55 -6.08
C SER A 90 14.18 2.51 -6.24
N TRP A 91 14.86 2.89 -5.15
CA TRP A 91 16.05 3.75 -5.21
C TRP A 91 17.20 3.10 -5.98
N VAL A 92 17.47 1.81 -5.72
CA VAL A 92 18.55 1.06 -6.38
C VAL A 92 18.35 0.97 -7.89
N ILE A 93 17.10 0.87 -8.37
CA ILE A 93 16.78 0.86 -9.80
C ILE A 93 16.71 2.27 -10.38
N ALA A 94 16.15 3.23 -9.64
CA ALA A 94 15.96 4.60 -10.12
C ALA A 94 17.30 5.31 -10.40
N ILE A 95 18.31 5.12 -9.56
CA ILE A 95 19.64 5.75 -9.71
C ILE A 95 20.31 5.41 -11.06
N PRO A 96 20.52 4.13 -11.43
CA PRO A 96 21.17 3.77 -12.69
C PRO A 96 20.31 4.13 -13.91
N VAL A 97 18.98 3.95 -13.82
CA VAL A 97 18.07 4.32 -14.92
C VAL A 97 18.09 5.83 -15.17
N ALA A 98 17.97 6.63 -14.11
CA ALA A 98 18.07 8.08 -14.21
C ALA A 98 19.44 8.50 -14.76
N GLY A 99 20.53 7.94 -14.24
CA GLY A 99 21.88 8.21 -14.74
C GLY A 99 22.03 7.93 -16.23
N PHE A 100 21.55 6.77 -16.69
CA PHE A 100 21.61 6.37 -18.09
C PHE A 100 20.79 7.29 -19.01
N ILE A 101 19.57 7.66 -18.60
CA ILE A 101 18.72 8.56 -19.38
C ILE A 101 19.34 9.96 -19.44
N THR A 102 19.83 10.48 -18.32
CA THR A 102 20.47 11.80 -18.26
C THR A 102 21.72 11.84 -19.15
N LEU A 103 22.52 10.76 -19.16
CA LEU A 103 23.67 10.61 -20.04
C LEU A 103 23.26 10.64 -21.52
N LYS A 104 22.22 9.87 -21.89
CA LYS A 104 21.71 9.83 -23.26
C LYS A 104 21.18 11.18 -23.73
N VAL A 105 20.45 11.89 -22.87
CA VAL A 105 19.95 13.24 -23.16
C VAL A 105 21.12 14.23 -23.35
N ALA A 106 22.14 14.16 -22.50
CA ALA A 106 23.30 15.03 -22.61
C ALA A 106 24.11 14.79 -23.90
N VAL A 107 24.28 13.53 -24.31
CA VAL A 107 24.88 13.16 -25.60
C VAL A 107 24.00 13.62 -26.76
N PHE A 108 22.69 13.47 -26.66
CA PHE A 108 21.73 13.84 -27.71
C PHE A 108 21.70 15.34 -27.98
N ILE A 109 21.79 16.18 -26.93
CA ILE A 109 21.84 17.64 -27.05
C ILE A 109 23.23 18.10 -27.55
N GLY A 110 24.23 17.20 -27.62
CA GLY A 110 25.60 17.54 -27.98
C GLY A 110 26.38 18.24 -26.87
N LEU A 111 25.86 18.22 -25.64
CA LEU A 111 26.51 18.83 -24.45
C LEU A 111 27.71 18.01 -23.96
N LEU A 112 27.73 16.71 -24.24
CA LEU A 112 28.87 15.83 -23.95
C LEU A 112 29.22 14.99 -25.17
N SER A 113 30.38 15.27 -25.76
CA SER A 113 31.06 14.32 -26.65
C SER A 113 31.63 13.17 -25.82
N THR A 114 31.75 11.96 -26.39
CA THR A 114 32.31 10.79 -25.69
C THR A 114 33.70 11.07 -25.10
N ASN A 115 34.48 11.92 -25.77
CA ASN A 115 35.80 12.36 -25.30
C ASN A 115 35.71 13.29 -24.08
N ASP A 116 34.68 14.15 -24.04
CA ASP A 116 34.40 15.05 -22.91
C ASP A 116 33.93 14.27 -21.66
N LEU A 117 33.30 13.10 -21.85
CA LEU A 117 32.91 12.23 -20.74
C LEU A 117 34.14 11.63 -20.04
N ILE A 118 35.14 11.24 -20.81
CA ILE A 118 36.41 10.75 -20.28
C ILE A 118 37.11 11.89 -19.54
N ASP A 119 37.16 13.09 -20.14
CA ASP A 119 37.73 14.27 -19.50
C ASP A 119 36.96 14.71 -18.24
N LEU A 120 35.65 14.42 -18.16
CA LEU A 120 34.86 14.65 -16.96
C LEU A 120 35.25 13.69 -15.80
N ILE A 121 35.76 12.50 -16.12
CA ILE A 121 36.16 11.49 -15.13
C ILE A 121 37.64 11.65 -14.76
N THR A 122 38.52 11.87 -15.75
CA THR A 122 39.98 11.90 -15.58
C THR A 122 40.61 13.29 -15.65
N GLY A 123 39.92 14.31 -16.16
CA GLY A 123 40.48 15.64 -16.39
C GLY A 123 40.56 16.51 -15.13
N SER A 124 41.65 17.28 -15.02
CA SER A 124 41.94 18.22 -13.92
C SER A 124 41.52 19.67 -14.20
N GLY A 125 40.76 19.93 -15.27
CA GLY A 125 40.38 21.29 -15.70
C GLY A 125 39.20 21.90 -14.93
N GLY A 126 39.26 23.22 -14.69
CA GLY A 126 38.22 23.98 -13.98
C GLY A 126 36.83 23.95 -14.64
N GLY A 127 36.75 23.72 -15.96
CA GLY A 127 35.49 23.55 -16.69
C GLY A 127 34.63 22.36 -16.21
N ARG A 128 35.24 21.41 -15.50
CA ARG A 128 34.56 20.24 -14.91
C ARG A 128 33.53 20.64 -13.85
N TYR A 129 33.86 21.60 -12.99
CA TYR A 129 32.98 22.00 -11.88
C TYR A 129 31.71 22.67 -12.38
N LEU A 130 31.82 23.53 -13.41
CA LEU A 130 30.66 24.18 -14.01
C LEU A 130 29.70 23.15 -14.63
N ARG A 131 30.24 22.17 -15.36
CA ARG A 131 29.45 21.07 -15.94
C ARG A 131 28.79 20.22 -14.85
N MET A 132 29.51 19.89 -13.76
CA MET A 132 28.92 19.18 -12.62
C MET A 132 27.82 19.98 -11.92
N VAL A 133 28.01 21.28 -11.71
CA VAL A 133 27.01 22.16 -11.07
C VAL A 133 25.71 22.21 -11.87
N ILE A 134 25.77 22.13 -13.21
CA ILE A 134 24.57 22.06 -14.06
C ILE A 134 23.99 20.64 -14.11
N PHE A 135 24.85 19.62 -14.15
CA PHE A 135 24.44 18.22 -14.31
C PHE A 135 23.79 17.64 -13.05
N ILE A 136 24.31 17.96 -11.86
CA ILE A 136 23.79 17.48 -10.57
C ILE A 136 22.30 17.83 -10.37
N PRO A 137 21.84 19.09 -10.51
CA PRO A 137 20.43 19.42 -10.32
C PRO A 137 19.55 18.80 -11.41
N LEU A 138 20.02 18.72 -12.65
CA LEU A 138 19.30 18.06 -13.74
C LEU A 138 19.09 16.57 -13.43
N TRP A 139 20.15 15.89 -12.98
CA TRP A 139 20.09 14.49 -12.57
C TRP A 139 19.20 14.28 -11.35
N ALA A 140 19.29 15.15 -10.35
CA ALA A 140 18.44 15.09 -9.16
C ALA A 140 16.95 15.25 -9.50
N LEU A 141 16.60 16.22 -10.35
CA LEU A 141 15.24 16.41 -10.86
C LEU A 141 14.74 15.17 -11.60
N PHE A 142 15.60 14.59 -12.44
CA PHE A 142 15.24 13.39 -13.18
C PHE A 142 15.01 12.18 -12.26
N THR A 143 15.89 11.98 -11.28
CA THR A 143 15.76 10.90 -10.29
C THR A 143 14.50 11.07 -9.45
N ALA A 144 14.19 12.29 -9.01
CA ALA A 144 12.96 12.61 -8.29
C ALA A 144 11.70 12.37 -9.13
N GLY A 145 11.74 12.75 -10.42
CA GLY A 145 10.66 12.50 -11.37
C GLY A 145 10.42 11.01 -11.59
N VAL A 146 11.48 10.22 -11.81
CA VAL A 146 11.39 8.76 -11.98
C VAL A 146 10.85 8.10 -10.71
N VAL A 147 11.33 8.47 -9.53
CA VAL A 147 10.82 7.92 -8.26
C VAL A 147 9.33 8.25 -8.08
N SER A 148 8.93 9.49 -8.36
CA SER A 148 7.52 9.89 -8.25
C SER A 148 6.64 9.11 -9.22
N LEU A 149 7.10 8.96 -10.46
CA LEU A 149 6.41 8.21 -11.50
C LEU A 149 6.32 6.71 -11.17
N VAL A 150 7.38 6.11 -10.61
CA VAL A 150 7.38 4.71 -10.17
C VAL A 150 6.44 4.50 -8.98
N LEU A 151 6.36 5.44 -8.04
CA LEU A 151 5.42 5.33 -6.91
C LEU A 151 3.97 5.45 -7.39
N GLU A 152 3.67 6.43 -8.24
CA GLU A 152 2.31 6.67 -8.74
C GLU A 152 1.84 5.56 -9.70
N ILE A 153 2.71 5.12 -10.61
CA ILE A 153 2.41 3.99 -11.51
C ILE A 153 2.41 2.68 -10.74
N GLY A 154 3.28 2.53 -9.73
CA GLY A 154 3.38 1.35 -8.89
C GLY A 154 2.07 1.07 -8.18
N GLU A 155 1.42 2.07 -7.58
CA GLU A 155 0.11 1.91 -6.95
C GLU A 155 -0.96 1.43 -7.96
N ARG A 156 -0.96 2.01 -9.17
CA ARG A 156 -1.89 1.59 -10.24
C ARG A 156 -1.61 0.17 -10.73
N LEU A 157 -0.34 -0.21 -10.85
CA LEU A 157 0.05 -1.58 -11.24
C LEU A 157 -0.30 -2.60 -10.16
N LEU A 158 -0.02 -2.30 -8.88
CA LEU A 158 -0.35 -3.19 -7.78
C LEU A 158 -1.87 -3.38 -7.63
N ALA A 159 -2.66 -2.32 -7.81
CA ALA A 159 -4.12 -2.42 -7.83
C ALA A 159 -4.61 -3.37 -8.94
N ASN A 160 -4.03 -3.27 -10.14
CA ASN A 160 -4.37 -4.16 -11.25
C ASN A 160 -3.87 -5.61 -11.05
N TYR A 161 -2.66 -5.79 -10.51
CA TYR A 161 -2.09 -7.13 -10.25
C TYR A 161 -2.78 -7.87 -9.11
N GLY A 162 -3.32 -7.17 -8.10
CA GLY A 162 -4.09 -7.82 -7.03
C GLY A 162 -5.34 -8.52 -7.56
N SER A 163 -5.99 -7.94 -8.58
CA SER A 163 -7.19 -8.51 -9.19
C SER A 163 -6.93 -9.82 -9.95
N SER A 164 -5.75 -9.96 -10.56
CA SER A 164 -5.39 -11.16 -11.33
C SER A 164 -4.92 -12.32 -10.46
N ILE A 165 -4.32 -12.05 -9.29
CA ILE A 165 -3.90 -13.10 -8.35
C ILE A 165 -5.10 -13.61 -7.53
N SER A 166 -6.05 -12.73 -7.19
CA SER A 166 -7.23 -13.13 -6.40
C SER A 166 -8.19 -14.05 -7.17
N SER A 167 -8.17 -14.05 -8.51
CA SER A 167 -8.94 -14.98 -9.34
C SER A 167 -8.28 -16.36 -9.49
N ALA A 168 -7.00 -16.50 -9.12
CA ALA A 168 -6.27 -17.76 -9.23
C ALA A 168 -6.50 -18.75 -8.07
N ASN A 169 -7.29 -18.40 -7.05
CA ASN A 169 -7.73 -19.35 -6.02
C ASN A 169 -9.26 -19.58 -6.00
N PRO A 170 -9.83 -20.19 -7.06
CA PRO A 170 -11.25 -20.56 -7.10
C PRO A 170 -11.62 -21.70 -6.14
N GLN A 171 -10.64 -22.37 -5.50
CA GLN A 171 -10.91 -23.58 -4.72
C GLN A 171 -11.38 -23.34 -3.27
N ARG A 172 -11.16 -22.15 -2.68
CA ARG A 172 -11.50 -21.95 -1.25
C ARG A 172 -12.97 -21.62 -0.99
N SER A 173 -13.73 -21.22 -2.01
CA SER A 173 -15.15 -20.83 -1.85
C SER A 173 -16.13 -22.01 -1.89
N ALA A 174 -15.68 -23.25 -2.15
CA ALA A 174 -16.57 -24.42 -2.16
C ALA A 174 -16.73 -25.12 -0.80
N SER A 175 -16.00 -24.70 0.25
CA SER A 175 -15.95 -25.43 1.54
C SER A 175 -16.77 -24.82 2.68
N THR A 176 -17.40 -23.65 2.50
CA THR A 176 -18.33 -23.12 3.51
C THR A 176 -19.76 -23.55 3.19
N ARG A 177 -19.98 -24.87 3.11
CA ARG A 177 -21.33 -25.42 3.27
C ARG A 177 -21.70 -25.17 4.74
N PRO A 178 -22.70 -24.34 5.07
CA PRO A 178 -23.18 -24.22 6.42
C PRO A 178 -23.75 -25.59 6.80
N ARG A 179 -23.01 -26.34 7.61
CA ARG A 179 -23.53 -27.53 8.29
C ARG A 179 -24.46 -27.00 9.37
N ASN A 180 -25.66 -26.59 8.95
CA ASN A 180 -26.82 -26.51 9.81
C ASN A 180 -26.97 -27.88 10.44
N ARG A 181 -26.42 -28.03 11.64
CA ARG A 181 -26.65 -29.16 12.52
C ARG A 181 -27.93 -28.80 13.28
N PRO A 182 -29.11 -29.34 12.92
CA PRO A 182 -30.29 -29.18 13.75
C PRO A 182 -29.96 -29.76 15.12
N LYS A 183 -30.17 -28.95 16.16
CA LYS A 183 -30.11 -29.36 17.56
C LYS A 183 -31.36 -30.21 17.81
N THR A 184 -31.20 -31.53 17.70
CA THR A 184 -32.21 -32.52 18.07
C THR A 184 -32.47 -32.40 19.56
N SER A 185 -33.59 -31.76 19.92
CA SER A 185 -34.26 -32.00 21.19
C SER A 185 -34.75 -33.46 21.19
N GLY A 186 -34.40 -34.19 22.25
CA GLY A 186 -34.82 -35.57 22.42
C GLY A 186 -36.34 -35.68 22.44
N ASP A 187 -36.85 -36.62 21.68
CA ASP A 187 -37.91 -37.46 22.20
C ASP A 187 -37.66 -38.89 21.78
N SER A 188 -37.90 -39.78 22.73
CA SER A 188 -37.75 -41.21 22.57
C SER A 188 -38.79 -41.71 21.57
N THR A 189 -38.51 -42.81 20.87
CA THR A 189 -39.43 -43.94 20.64
C THR A 189 -39.06 -44.69 19.35
N VAL A 190 -38.63 -45.94 19.57
CA VAL A 190 -38.79 -47.13 18.71
C VAL A 190 -37.78 -47.38 17.58
N SER A 191 -37.06 -48.46 17.82
CA SER A 191 -36.21 -49.30 16.99
C SER A 191 -36.90 -49.87 15.75
N VAL A 192 -36.22 -49.89 14.59
CA VAL A 192 -36.24 -50.99 13.60
C VAL A 192 -34.90 -51.01 12.83
N PRO A 193 -34.23 -52.15 12.67
CA PRO A 193 -33.06 -52.31 11.80
C PRO A 193 -33.44 -52.92 10.44
N SER A 194 -32.83 -52.47 9.33
CA SER A 194 -32.46 -53.37 8.23
C SER A 194 -31.64 -52.66 7.12
N PRO A 195 -30.75 -53.40 6.40
CA PRO A 195 -29.64 -52.87 5.61
C PRO A 195 -29.91 -52.84 4.10
N ALA A 196 -29.16 -52.00 3.38
CA ALA A 196 -28.73 -52.15 1.97
C ALA A 196 -28.12 -50.81 1.55
N GLU A 197 -26.80 -50.69 1.46
CA GLU A 197 -26.08 -50.95 0.22
C GLU A 197 -26.48 -50.01 -0.91
N LYS A 198 -25.74 -48.90 -1.04
CA LYS A 198 -25.48 -48.31 -2.36
C LYS A 198 -24.19 -47.51 -2.38
N THR A 199 -23.13 -48.23 -2.73
CA THR A 199 -21.90 -47.74 -3.35
C THR A 199 -22.22 -46.70 -4.43
N ARG A 200 -21.72 -45.47 -4.28
CA ARG A 200 -21.55 -44.53 -5.39
C ARG A 200 -20.15 -43.92 -5.36
N VAL A 201 -19.26 -44.69 -6.00
CA VAL A 201 -18.20 -44.29 -6.93
C VAL A 201 -17.84 -42.80 -6.92
N ASN A 202 -16.63 -42.54 -6.42
CA ASN A 202 -15.82 -41.36 -6.69
C ASN A 202 -15.57 -41.24 -8.19
N ALA A 203 -16.04 -40.16 -8.82
CA ALA A 203 -15.61 -39.76 -10.16
C ALA A 203 -14.60 -38.61 -10.01
N ALA A 204 -13.33 -38.97 -10.12
CA ALA A 204 -12.24 -38.04 -10.40
C ALA A 204 -12.47 -37.42 -11.78
N VAL A 205 -12.46 -36.10 -11.86
CA VAL A 205 -12.38 -35.36 -13.13
C VAL A 205 -11.09 -34.55 -13.06
N ALA A 206 -10.05 -35.07 -13.69
CA ALA A 206 -8.84 -34.34 -14.02
C ALA A 206 -9.07 -33.55 -15.31
N PRO A 207 -8.84 -32.22 -15.33
CA PRO A 207 -8.70 -31.53 -16.59
C PRO A 207 -7.29 -31.75 -17.14
N ASP A 208 -7.27 -32.50 -18.23
CA ASP A 208 -6.28 -32.51 -19.30
C ASP A 208 -5.99 -31.06 -19.76
N ARG A 209 -4.72 -30.65 -19.75
CA ARG A 209 -4.27 -29.41 -20.39
C ARG A 209 -2.91 -29.63 -21.04
N THR A 210 -3.01 -30.26 -22.20
CA THR A 210 -2.25 -30.06 -23.43
C THR A 210 -1.37 -28.81 -23.49
N ASP A 211 -0.10 -29.08 -23.80
CA ASP A 211 0.80 -28.44 -24.77
C ASP A 211 1.04 -26.92 -24.69
N ARG A 212 2.26 -26.44 -24.39
CA ARG A 212 3.56 -26.67 -25.07
C ARG A 212 3.54 -26.13 -26.51
N GLY A 213 3.74 -24.82 -26.64
CA GLY A 213 4.00 -24.16 -27.91
C GLY A 213 4.28 -22.68 -27.70
N GLY A 214 5.56 -22.32 -27.56
CA GLY A 214 6.01 -20.93 -27.44
C GLY A 214 7.42 -20.83 -27.99
N GLU A 215 7.50 -20.46 -29.25
CA GLU A 215 8.67 -20.21 -30.08
C GLU A 215 9.83 -19.52 -29.35
N SER A 216 11.01 -20.16 -29.35
CA SER A 216 12.28 -19.44 -29.17
C SER A 216 12.82 -19.04 -30.55
N GLY A 217 12.23 -18.00 -31.13
CA GLY A 217 12.84 -17.24 -32.22
C GLY A 217 13.79 -16.21 -31.64
N GLY A 218 15.10 -16.36 -31.90
CA GLY A 218 16.13 -15.49 -31.32
C GLY A 218 17.48 -15.66 -31.99
N GLU A 219 17.46 -15.60 -33.32
CA GLU A 219 18.51 -15.18 -34.25
C GLU A 219 19.87 -14.78 -33.63
N LEU A 220 20.88 -15.67 -33.77
CA LEU A 220 22.29 -15.33 -33.57
C LEU A 220 22.70 -14.28 -34.61
N GLN A 221 22.85 -13.02 -34.18
CA GLN A 221 23.46 -11.98 -34.98
C GLN A 221 24.95 -12.27 -35.19
N SER A 222 25.30 -12.40 -36.46
CA SER A 222 26.64 -12.62 -36.99
C SER A 222 27.55 -11.39 -36.79
N PRO A 223 28.81 -11.55 -36.37
CA PRO A 223 29.74 -10.43 -36.20
C PRO A 223 30.26 -9.91 -37.56
N ARG A 224 29.97 -8.65 -37.87
CA ARG A 224 30.56 -7.92 -39.02
C ARG A 224 32.06 -7.72 -38.81
N ARG A 225 32.87 -8.26 -39.74
CA ARG A 225 34.30 -7.94 -39.88
C ARG A 225 34.46 -6.50 -40.40
N ILE A 226 35.36 -5.75 -39.77
CA ILE A 226 35.84 -4.44 -40.23
C ILE A 226 37.14 -4.66 -41.03
N PRO A 227 37.30 -4.08 -42.24
CA PRO A 227 38.55 -4.15 -42.99
C PRO A 227 39.60 -3.15 -42.46
N PRO A 228 40.91 -3.48 -42.52
CA PRO A 228 41.98 -2.56 -42.16
C PRO A 228 42.20 -1.48 -43.24
N ARG A 229 42.59 -0.29 -42.80
CA ARG A 229 43.27 0.74 -43.60
C ARG A 229 44.69 0.91 -43.08
#